data_AF-C6PPW8-F1
#
_entry.id   AF-C6PPW8-F1
#
_cell.length_a   1.000
_cell.length_b   1.000
_cell.length_c   1.000
_cell.angle_alpha   90.00
_cell.angle_beta   90.00
_cell.angle_gamma   90.00
#
_symmetry.space_group_name_H-M   'P 1'
#
loop_
_entity.id
_entity.type
_entity.pdbx_description
1 polymer ?
#
loop_
_entity_poly.entity_id
_entity_poly.type
_entity_poly.pdbx_seq_one_letter_code
_entity_poly.pdbx_strand_id
1 'polypeptide(L)'
;MIYYNTCISLSWQVLWLYLDYNLEGKLPENKLYYKSIKKCNFNELLYRLTLAKEIKLRDYYVKGFLENPLVKYIRQKYNYLKHRGTYYFSFLGLNDSSSMMFSIDNKTIPMISRISVDTEKWKKQLIDFDKLFQEYFSEIVRTVVPKDFDNTTFGLKEPVAYYNKHKEEIDKM
;
A
#
# COMPACT_ATOMS: atom_id res chain seq x y z
N MET A 1 -4.82 -2.66 10.79
CA MET A 1 -3.36 -2.50 10.58
C MET A 1 -2.86 -3.15 9.31
N ILE A 2 -3.01 -4.46 9.14
CA ILE A 2 -2.52 -5.18 7.95
C ILE A 2 -3.10 -4.57 6.67
N TYR A 3 -4.43 -4.37 6.64
CA TYR A 3 -5.12 -3.74 5.52
C TYR A 3 -4.56 -2.37 5.15
N TYR A 4 -4.22 -1.52 6.11
CA TYR A 4 -3.66 -0.19 5.82
C TYR A 4 -2.29 -0.24 5.15
N ASN A 5 -1.40 -1.14 5.58
CA ASN A 5 -0.11 -1.29 4.89
C ASN A 5 -0.29 -1.92 3.49
N THR A 6 -1.27 -2.80 3.34
CA THR A 6 -1.68 -3.34 2.03
C THR A 6 -2.22 -2.24 1.12
N CYS A 7 -3.08 -1.34 1.60
CA CYS A 7 -3.64 -0.23 0.83
C CYS A 7 -2.54 0.69 0.27
N ILE A 8 -1.50 0.99 1.04
CA ILE A 8 -0.34 1.77 0.56
C ILE A 8 0.38 1.03 -0.58
N SER A 9 0.53 -0.28 -0.46
CA SER A 9 1.20 -1.07 -1.50
C SER A 9 0.35 -1.17 -2.77
N LEU A 10 -0.97 -1.30 -2.61
CA LEU A 10 -1.91 -1.30 -3.73
C LEU A 10 -1.97 0.06 -4.43
N SER A 11 -1.93 1.18 -3.69
CA SER A 11 -1.92 2.51 -4.30
C SER A 11 -0.67 2.72 -5.18
N TRP A 12 0.46 2.17 -4.77
CA TRP A 12 1.68 2.16 -5.59
C TRP A 12 1.53 1.30 -6.85
N GLN A 13 0.88 0.15 -6.74
CA GLN A 13 0.62 -0.72 -7.89
C GLN A 13 -0.31 -0.07 -8.91
N VAL A 14 -1.32 0.69 -8.47
CA VAL A 14 -2.18 1.49 -9.36
C VAL A 14 -1.33 2.46 -10.17
N LEU A 15 -0.51 3.28 -9.50
CA LEU A 15 0.40 4.21 -10.19
C LEU A 15 1.37 3.49 -11.13
N TRP A 16 1.93 2.38 -10.67
CA TRP A 16 2.90 1.60 -11.43
C TRP A 16 2.34 1.11 -12.75
N LEU A 17 1.14 0.54 -12.72
CA LEU A 17 0.48 -0.02 -13.90
C LEU A 17 0.02 1.06 -14.87
N TYR A 18 -0.54 2.16 -14.36
CA TYR A 18 -0.95 3.30 -15.21
C TYR A 18 0.23 3.96 -15.93
N LEU A 19 1.43 3.91 -15.35
CA LEU A 19 2.64 4.46 -15.93
C LEU A 19 3.48 3.42 -16.69
N ASP A 20 2.93 2.23 -16.95
CA ASP A 20 3.64 1.18 -17.67
C ASP A 20 3.29 1.16 -19.16
N TYR A 21 4.00 1.98 -19.93
CA TYR A 21 3.94 2.00 -21.41
C TYR A 21 4.17 0.62 -22.04
N ASN A 22 4.83 -0.31 -21.34
CA ASN A 22 5.00 -1.68 -21.83
C ASN A 22 3.71 -2.50 -21.85
N LEU A 23 2.66 -2.06 -21.15
CA LEU A 23 1.34 -2.72 -21.11
C LEU A 23 0.38 -2.11 -22.13
N GLU A 24 0.68 -0.92 -22.65
CA GLU A 24 -0.18 -0.21 -23.57
C GLU A 24 -0.42 -1.04 -24.84
N GLY A 25 -1.70 -1.25 -25.16
CA GLY A 25 -2.12 -1.98 -26.34
C GLY A 25 -1.77 -3.48 -26.35
N LYS A 26 -1.40 -4.07 -25.20
CA LYS A 26 -1.27 -5.53 -25.06
C LYS A 26 -2.55 -6.16 -24.53
N LEU A 27 -2.70 -7.46 -24.73
CA LEU A 27 -3.76 -8.22 -24.08
C LEU A 27 -3.61 -8.20 -22.55
N PRO A 28 -4.71 -8.05 -21.80
CA PRO A 28 -4.69 -7.96 -20.35
C PRO A 28 -4.48 -9.31 -19.66
N GLU A 29 -3.32 -9.94 -19.86
CA GLU A 29 -3.02 -11.24 -19.30
C GLU A 29 -2.54 -11.18 -17.84
N ASN A 30 -3.09 -12.03 -16.97
CA ASN A 30 -2.66 -12.11 -15.57
C ASN A 30 -1.13 -12.25 -15.43
N LYS A 31 -0.50 -13.11 -16.24
CA LYS A 31 0.95 -13.35 -16.18
C LYS A 31 1.77 -12.09 -16.47
N LEU A 32 1.31 -11.27 -17.41
CA LEU A 32 1.93 -10.00 -17.77
C LEU A 32 1.86 -8.99 -16.61
N TYR A 33 0.67 -8.81 -16.04
CA TYR A 33 0.45 -7.88 -14.92
C TYR A 33 1.20 -8.31 -13.66
N TYR A 34 1.17 -9.60 -13.31
CA TYR A 34 1.95 -10.12 -12.18
C TYR A 34 3.45 -9.92 -12.37
N LYS A 35 3.98 -10.09 -13.59
CA LYS A 35 5.39 -9.83 -13.89
C LYS A 35 5.73 -8.35 -13.73
N SER A 36 4.84 -7.44 -14.13
CA SER A 36 5.04 -6.00 -13.94
C SER A 36 4.98 -5.61 -12.47
N ILE A 37 3.93 -6.03 -11.75
CA ILE A 37 3.72 -5.71 -10.32
C ILE A 37 4.88 -6.21 -9.44
N LYS A 38 5.51 -7.34 -9.76
CA LYS A 38 6.68 -7.85 -9.02
C LYS A 38 7.86 -6.88 -8.97
N LYS A 39 7.97 -5.97 -9.95
CA LYS A 39 9.00 -4.93 -9.99
C LYS A 39 8.61 -3.67 -9.22
N CYS A 40 7.34 -3.52 -8.88
CA CYS A 40 6.85 -2.37 -8.15
C CYS A 40 7.34 -2.38 -6.70
N ASN A 41 8.29 -1.51 -6.41
CA ASN A 41 8.65 -1.11 -5.05
C ASN A 41 8.78 0.41 -5.00
N PHE A 42 8.95 0.97 -3.80
CA PHE A 42 8.97 2.41 -3.61
C PHE A 42 10.03 3.13 -4.47
N ASN A 43 11.27 2.62 -4.50
CA ASN A 43 12.36 3.26 -5.23
C ASN A 43 12.13 3.19 -6.74
N GLU A 44 11.70 2.03 -7.22
CA GLU A 44 11.35 1.83 -8.64
C GLU A 44 10.17 2.71 -9.06
N LEU A 45 9.15 2.86 -8.19
CA LEU A 45 8.03 3.75 -8.44
C LEU A 45 8.49 5.21 -8.56
N LEU A 46 9.34 5.69 -7.65
CA LEU A 46 9.88 7.05 -7.73
C LEU A 46 10.72 7.26 -9.00
N TYR A 47 11.48 6.26 -9.40
CA TYR A 47 12.24 6.29 -10.65
C TYR A 47 11.32 6.38 -11.86
N ARG A 48 10.30 5.52 -11.94
CA ARG A 48 9.30 5.52 -13.02
C ARG A 48 8.54 6.85 -13.09
N LEU A 49 8.13 7.42 -11.96
CA LEU A 49 7.49 8.73 -11.89
C LEU A 49 8.40 9.85 -12.41
N THR A 50 9.71 9.73 -12.17
CA THR A 50 10.70 10.67 -12.69
C THR A 50 10.81 10.57 -14.21
N LEU A 51 10.85 9.35 -14.75
CA LEU A 51 10.87 9.12 -16.20
C LEU A 51 9.59 9.63 -16.89
N ALA A 52 8.44 9.44 -16.26
CA ALA A 52 7.15 9.95 -16.73
C ALA A 52 6.99 11.47 -16.56
N LYS A 53 7.96 12.16 -15.98
CA LYS A 53 7.93 13.61 -15.66
C LYS A 53 6.79 14.01 -14.71
N GLU A 54 6.26 13.06 -13.93
CA GLU A 54 5.20 13.26 -12.94
C GLU A 54 5.77 13.74 -11.60
N ILE A 55 6.46 14.89 -11.60
CA ILE A 55 7.22 15.41 -10.45
C ILE A 55 6.28 15.74 -9.28
N LYS A 56 5.12 16.34 -9.56
CA LYS A 56 4.12 16.67 -8.53
C LYS A 56 3.64 15.40 -7.82
N LEU A 57 3.33 14.36 -8.59
CA LEU A 57 2.89 13.08 -8.04
C LEU A 57 3.98 12.39 -7.22
N ARG A 58 5.21 12.42 -7.70
CA ARG A 58 6.39 11.89 -7.01
C ARG A 58 6.63 12.56 -5.66
N ASP A 59 6.80 13.88 -5.65
CA ASP A 59 7.34 14.58 -4.49
C ASP A 59 6.24 15.03 -3.51
N TYR A 60 5.13 15.57 -4.02
CA TYR A 60 4.08 16.10 -3.16
C TYR A 60 3.18 14.99 -2.62
N TYR A 61 2.67 14.13 -3.50
CA TYR A 61 1.69 13.13 -3.10
C TYR A 61 2.33 11.86 -2.57
N VAL A 62 3.22 11.20 -3.33
CA VAL A 62 3.80 9.90 -2.95
C VAL A 62 4.80 10.03 -1.80
N LYS A 63 5.82 10.89 -1.94
CA LYS A 63 6.80 11.13 -0.86
C LYS A 63 6.14 11.84 0.33
N GLY A 64 5.42 12.93 0.08
CA GLY A 64 4.76 13.69 1.15
C GLY A 64 3.82 12.85 2.02
N PHE A 65 3.05 11.94 1.42
CA PHE A 65 2.21 11.01 2.18
C PHE A 65 3.03 10.09 3.10
N LEU A 66 4.14 9.52 2.62
CA LEU A 66 5.00 8.66 3.45
C LEU A 66 5.83 9.43 4.47
N GLU A 67 6.08 10.71 4.22
CA GLU A 67 6.78 11.57 5.15
C GLU A 67 5.90 12.05 6.30
N ASN A 68 4.58 11.98 6.13
CA ASN A 68 3.60 12.34 7.14
C ASN A 68 3.85 11.58 8.46
N PRO A 69 3.93 12.29 9.61
CA PRO A 69 4.22 11.68 10.90
C PRO A 69 3.25 10.56 11.30
N LEU A 70 1.95 10.70 10.99
CA LEU A 70 0.94 9.70 11.30
C LEU A 70 1.17 8.42 10.48
N VAL A 71 1.48 8.56 9.20
CA VAL A 71 1.77 7.43 8.30
C VAL A 71 3.03 6.71 8.77
N LYS A 72 4.11 7.44 9.08
CA LYS A 72 5.33 6.87 9.66
C LYS A 72 5.03 6.10 10.94
N TYR A 73 4.25 6.69 11.85
CA TYR A 73 3.88 6.06 13.11
C TYR A 73 3.12 4.75 12.91
N ILE A 74 2.10 4.74 12.05
CA ILE A 74 1.31 3.54 11.76
C ILE A 74 2.17 2.47 11.08
N ARG A 75 3.06 2.85 10.16
CA ARG A 75 4.01 1.91 9.53
C ARG A 75 4.96 1.30 10.55
N GLN A 76 5.48 2.09 11.50
CA GLN A 76 6.31 1.57 12.59
C GLN A 76 5.53 0.57 13.45
N LYS A 77 4.28 0.87 13.80
CA LYS A 77 3.41 -0.04 14.55
C LYS A 77 3.09 -1.32 13.77
N TYR A 78 2.83 -1.21 12.47
CA TYR A 78 2.67 -2.39 11.62
C TYR A 78 3.94 -3.24 11.57
N ASN A 79 5.12 -2.63 11.40
CA ASN A 79 6.40 -3.35 11.37
C ASN A 79 6.68 -4.06 12.69
N TYR A 80 6.43 -3.40 13.82
CA TYR A 80 6.55 -4.04 15.13
C TYR A 80 5.65 -5.27 15.23
N LEU A 81 4.36 -5.15 14.85
CA LEU A 81 3.44 -6.28 14.84
C LEU A 81 3.90 -7.41 13.92
N LYS A 82 4.37 -7.06 12.71
CA LYS A 82 4.88 -8.02 11.72
C LYS A 82 6.07 -8.83 12.25
N HIS A 83 6.97 -8.21 13.01
CA HIS A 83 8.19 -8.86 13.50
C HIS A 83 8.07 -9.47 14.89
N ARG A 84 7.19 -8.94 15.75
CA ARG A 84 7.06 -9.34 17.16
C ARG A 84 5.73 -10.03 17.48
N GLY A 85 4.77 -10.01 16.55
CA GLY A 85 3.53 -10.79 16.58
C GLY A 85 2.47 -10.33 17.59
N THR A 86 2.82 -9.56 18.62
CA THR A 86 1.89 -9.25 19.72
C THR A 86 2.01 -7.81 20.21
N TYR A 87 0.88 -7.24 20.62
CA TYR A 87 0.80 -6.02 21.42
C TYR A 87 0.21 -6.35 22.78
N TYR A 88 0.55 -5.53 23.78
CA TYR A 88 -0.19 -5.53 25.02
C TYR A 88 -1.31 -4.48 24.97
N PHE A 89 -2.50 -4.89 25.37
CA PHE A 89 -3.64 -4.00 25.56
C PHE A 89 -3.98 -4.01 27.05
N SER A 90 -4.14 -2.84 27.64
CA SER A 90 -4.29 -2.65 29.10
C SER A 90 -5.46 -3.40 29.74
N PHE A 91 -6.47 -3.77 28.94
CA PHE A 91 -7.62 -4.55 29.40
C PHE A 91 -7.47 -6.07 29.22
N LEU A 92 -6.36 -6.56 28.65
CA LEU A 92 -6.13 -7.98 28.31
C LEU A 92 -5.07 -8.68 29.18
N GLY A 93 -4.91 -8.27 30.44
CA GLY A 93 -4.02 -8.93 31.41
C GLY A 93 -2.98 -7.97 31.98
N LEU A 94 -1.82 -8.48 32.41
CA LEU A 94 -0.70 -7.68 32.92
C LEU A 94 0.41 -7.57 31.85
N ASN A 95 0.91 -6.36 31.59
CA ASN A 95 2.13 -6.14 30.78
C ASN A 95 3.39 -6.17 31.62
N ASP A 96 3.20 -6.00 32.93
CA ASP A 96 4.28 -5.92 33.89
C ASP A 96 4.74 -7.32 34.18
N SER A 97 5.74 -7.73 33.44
CA SER A 97 6.98 -8.05 34.13
C SER A 97 8.12 -7.89 33.13
N SER A 98 8.90 -6.82 33.28
CA SER A 98 10.21 -6.69 32.62
C SER A 98 11.20 -7.75 33.11
N SER A 99 10.80 -8.54 34.10
CA SER A 99 11.53 -9.62 34.74
C SER A 99 10.63 -10.84 35.01
N MET A 100 11.13 -12.06 34.95
CA MET A 100 10.38 -13.22 35.45
C MET A 100 9.97 -13.04 36.93
N MET A 101 8.90 -13.72 37.35
CA MET A 101 8.40 -13.70 38.75
C MET A 101 9.38 -14.29 39.79
N PHE A 102 10.53 -14.82 39.35
CA PHE A 102 11.57 -15.36 40.20
C PHE A 102 12.94 -14.74 39.88
N SER A 103 13.76 -14.61 40.91
CA SER A 103 15.13 -14.13 40.83
C SER A 103 16.08 -15.29 41.08
N ILE A 104 17.16 -15.37 40.30
CA ILE A 104 18.28 -16.29 40.56
C ILE A 104 19.43 -15.43 41.07
N ASP A 105 19.93 -15.72 42.28
CA ASP A 105 21.10 -15.04 42.83
C ASP A 105 20.92 -13.50 42.94
N ASN A 106 19.75 -13.07 43.44
CA ASN A 106 19.29 -11.68 43.48
C ASN A 106 19.23 -10.95 42.12
N LYS A 107 19.39 -11.66 41.00
CA LYS A 107 19.26 -11.11 39.65
C LYS A 107 17.92 -11.54 39.05
N THR A 108 17.15 -10.55 38.62
CA THR A 108 15.91 -10.76 37.89
C THR A 108 16.21 -11.08 36.43
N ILE A 109 15.61 -12.16 35.90
CA ILE A 109 15.79 -12.54 34.50
C ILE A 109 14.91 -11.64 33.64
N PRO A 110 15.45 -10.83 32.72
CA PRO A 110 14.63 -9.92 31.92
C PRO A 110 13.71 -10.69 30.97
N MET A 111 12.45 -10.26 30.88
CA MET A 111 11.48 -10.78 29.93
C MET A 111 11.31 -9.83 28.74
N ILE A 112 10.98 -10.40 27.57
CA ILE A 112 10.59 -9.61 26.41
C ILE A 112 9.25 -8.93 26.72
N SER A 113 9.30 -7.64 27.06
CA SER A 113 8.11 -6.84 27.27
C SER A 113 7.43 -6.48 25.95
N ARG A 114 6.10 -6.42 25.97
CA ARG A 114 5.30 -6.01 24.81
C ARG A 114 5.09 -4.52 24.85
N ILE A 115 5.07 -3.88 23.67
CA ILE A 115 4.64 -2.48 23.58
C ILE A 115 3.16 -2.41 24.00
N SER A 116 2.86 -1.54 24.96
CA SER A 116 1.49 -1.21 25.34
C SER A 116 0.86 -0.29 24.29
N VAL A 117 -0.40 -0.57 23.93
CA VAL A 117 -1.19 0.27 23.03
C VAL A 117 -2.44 0.72 23.77
N ASP A 118 -2.60 2.05 23.85
CA ASP A 118 -3.85 2.68 24.25
C ASP A 118 -4.86 2.55 23.11
N THR A 119 -5.94 1.80 23.36
CA THR A 119 -6.96 1.47 22.37
C THR A 119 -7.69 2.69 21.82
N GLU A 120 -8.04 3.66 22.67
CA GLU A 120 -8.81 4.83 22.27
C GLU A 120 -7.96 5.78 21.44
N LYS A 121 -6.73 6.03 21.89
CA LYS A 121 -5.75 6.80 21.11
C LYS A 121 -5.47 6.11 19.77
N TRP A 122 -5.31 4.79 19.80
CA TRP A 122 -5.02 4.01 18.60
C TRP A 122 -6.18 4.04 17.59
N LYS A 123 -7.42 3.89 18.06
CA LYS A 123 -8.63 4.01 17.22
C LYS A 123 -8.69 5.36 16.52
N LYS A 124 -8.48 6.46 17.26
CA LYS A 124 -8.46 7.81 16.69
C LYS A 124 -7.39 7.95 15.59
N GLN A 125 -6.18 7.47 15.85
CA GLN A 125 -5.08 7.51 14.87
C GLN A 125 -5.39 6.71 13.59
N LEU A 126 -6.08 5.57 13.72
CA LEU A 126 -6.50 4.79 12.55
C LEU A 126 -7.56 5.49 11.72
N ILE A 127 -8.53 6.16 12.35
CA ILE A 127 -9.55 6.96 11.66
C ILE A 127 -8.91 8.14 10.92
N ASP A 128 -7.98 8.85 11.58
CA ASP A 128 -7.28 9.97 10.97
C ASP A 128 -6.42 9.52 9.78
N PHE A 129 -5.82 8.33 9.88
CA PHE A 129 -5.09 7.73 8.76
C PHE A 129 -5.99 7.34 7.61
N ASP A 130 -7.18 6.80 7.89
CA ASP A 130 -8.13 6.40 6.86
C ASP A 130 -8.55 7.61 6.00
N LYS A 131 -8.88 8.74 6.64
CA LYS A 131 -9.16 10.01 5.96
C LYS A 131 -7.97 10.49 5.14
N LEU A 132 -6.78 10.50 5.73
CA LEU A 132 -5.55 10.92 5.05
C LEU A 132 -5.25 10.03 3.82
N PHE A 133 -5.45 8.72 3.94
CA PHE A 133 -5.27 7.78 2.85
C PHE A 133 -6.31 7.99 1.75
N GLN A 134 -7.58 8.22 2.11
CA GLN A 134 -8.63 8.52 1.16
C GLN A 134 -8.31 9.77 0.34
N GLU A 135 -7.87 10.85 1.00
CA GLU A 135 -7.45 12.09 0.32
C GLU A 135 -6.27 11.82 -0.63
N TYR A 136 -5.21 11.18 -0.13
CA TYR A 136 -4.04 10.79 -0.92
C TYR A 136 -4.41 9.95 -2.15
N PHE A 137 -5.24 8.92 -1.97
CA PHE A 137 -5.58 8.01 -3.04
C PHE A 137 -6.56 8.64 -4.05
N SER A 138 -7.46 9.50 -3.59
CA SER A 138 -8.36 10.26 -4.47
C SER A 138 -7.56 11.15 -5.43
N GLU A 139 -6.50 11.79 -4.94
CA GLU A 139 -5.62 12.62 -5.77
C GLU A 139 -4.82 11.80 -6.78
N ILE A 140 -4.37 10.58 -6.40
CA ILE A 140 -3.78 9.63 -7.35
C ILE A 140 -4.78 9.31 -8.47
N VAL A 141 -5.98 8.87 -8.11
CA VAL A 141 -7.02 8.46 -9.07
C VAL A 141 -7.35 9.61 -10.02
N ARG A 142 -7.59 10.82 -9.50
CA ARG A 142 -7.85 12.02 -10.31
C ARG A 142 -6.73 12.37 -11.29
N THR A 143 -5.49 12.00 -10.98
CA THR A 143 -4.33 12.30 -11.83
C THR A 143 -4.16 11.27 -12.93
N VAL A 144 -4.32 9.98 -12.61
CA VAL A 144 -4.00 8.89 -13.57
C VAL A 144 -5.20 8.33 -14.31
N VAL A 145 -6.40 8.41 -13.74
CA VAL A 145 -7.62 7.91 -14.37
C VAL A 145 -8.21 9.01 -15.26
N PRO A 146 -8.52 8.71 -16.54
CA PRO A 146 -9.18 9.67 -17.43
C PRO A 146 -10.52 10.15 -16.86
N LYS A 147 -10.85 11.43 -17.03
CA LYS A 147 -12.06 12.06 -16.47
C LYS A 147 -13.36 11.48 -17.04
N ASP A 148 -13.28 10.91 -18.23
CA ASP A 148 -14.35 10.32 -19.00
C ASP A 148 -14.47 8.80 -18.79
N PHE A 149 -13.65 8.20 -17.92
CA PHE A 149 -13.66 6.76 -17.66
C PHE A 149 -15.06 6.22 -17.34
N ASP A 150 -15.83 6.90 -16.49
CA ASP A 150 -17.18 6.47 -16.08
C ASP A 150 -18.27 6.77 -17.12
N ASN A 151 -18.00 7.70 -18.05
CA ASN A 151 -18.97 8.18 -19.04
C ASN A 151 -18.75 7.58 -20.44
N THR A 152 -17.74 6.72 -20.59
CA THR A 152 -17.42 6.11 -21.88
C THR A 152 -18.33 4.92 -22.12
N THR A 153 -19.25 5.06 -23.08
CA THR A 153 -19.98 3.92 -23.64
C THR A 153 -19.31 3.52 -24.94
N PHE A 154 -18.81 2.27 -24.99
CA PHE A 154 -18.24 1.72 -26.22
C PHE A 154 -19.37 1.21 -27.11
N GLY A 155 -19.33 1.57 -28.39
CA GLY A 155 -20.17 0.94 -29.40
C GLY A 155 -19.65 -0.46 -29.73
N LEU A 156 -20.31 -1.17 -30.64
CA LEU A 156 -19.82 -2.47 -31.10
C LEU A 156 -18.54 -2.37 -31.95
N LYS A 157 -18.19 -1.18 -32.46
CA LYS A 157 -17.04 -1.00 -33.34
C LYS A 157 -15.71 -1.16 -32.59
N GLU A 158 -15.62 -0.63 -31.39
CA GLU A 158 -14.39 -0.59 -30.60
C GLU A 158 -13.96 -1.99 -30.13
N PRO A 159 -14.86 -2.84 -29.57
CA PRO A 159 -14.54 -4.23 -29.25
C PRO A 159 -14.17 -5.06 -30.47
N VAL A 160 -14.83 -4.86 -31.62
CA VAL A 160 -14.51 -5.57 -32.87
C VAL A 160 -13.14 -5.16 -33.40
N ALA A 161 -12.82 -3.87 -33.37
CA ALA A 161 -11.50 -3.37 -33.75
C ALA A 161 -10.41 -3.92 -32.81
N TYR A 162 -10.67 -3.97 -31.50
CA TYR A 162 -9.78 -4.56 -30.51
C TYR A 162 -9.56 -6.06 -30.77
N TYR A 163 -10.63 -6.82 -30.99
CA TYR A 163 -10.55 -8.25 -31.32
C TYR A 163 -9.74 -8.47 -32.60
N ASN A 164 -10.02 -7.73 -33.67
CA ASN A 164 -9.30 -7.88 -34.93
C ASN A 164 -7.81 -7.56 -34.79
N LYS A 165 -7.46 -6.57 -33.97
CA LYS A 165 -6.06 -6.21 -33.67
C LYS A 165 -5.31 -7.33 -32.95
N HIS A 166 -5.98 -8.04 -32.04
CA HIS A 166 -5.37 -9.07 -31.20
C HIS A 166 -5.76 -10.50 -31.59
N LYS A 167 -6.37 -10.70 -32.76
CA LYS A 167 -6.97 -11.97 -33.18
C LYS A 167 -6.01 -13.15 -33.05
N GLU A 168 -4.79 -13.00 -33.58
CA GLU A 168 -3.79 -14.06 -33.55
C GLU A 168 -3.28 -14.42 -32.14
N GLU A 169 -3.31 -13.47 -31.21
CA GLU A 169 -2.93 -13.69 -29.82
C GLU A 169 -4.07 -14.37 -29.07
N ILE A 170 -5.32 -13.91 -29.28
CA ILE A 170 -6.53 -14.48 -28.68
C ILE A 170 -6.74 -15.92 -29.14
N ASP A 171 -6.54 -16.22 -30.43
CA ASP A 171 -6.73 -17.56 -31.01
C ASP A 171 -5.68 -18.58 -30.48
N LYS A 172 -4.63 -18.13 -29.79
CA LYS A 172 -3.56 -18.97 -29.21
C LYS A 172 -3.67 -19.16 -27.69
N MET A 173 -4.57 -18.43 -27.02
CA MET A 173 -4.83 -18.56 -25.57
C MET A 173 -5.72 -19.75 -25.26
#